data_AF-A0A402BSB8-F1
#
_entry.id   AF-A0A402BSB8-F1
#
_cell.length_a   1.000
_cell.length_b   1.000
_cell.length_c   1.000
_cell.angle_alpha   90.00
_cell.angle_beta   90.00
_cell.angle_gamma   90.00
#
_symmetry.space_group_name_H-M   'P 1'
#
loop_
_entity.id
_entity.type
_entity.pdbx_description
1 polymer ?
#
loop_
_entity_poly.entity_id
_entity_poly.type
_entity_poly.pdbx_seq_one_letter_code
_entity_poly.pdbx_strand_id
1 'polypeptide(L)'
;MRYMSSDKKLKEKRIVNLIYHDNEYLITDSEEPDFILVHLRGTYSFGVEVTEYYLNQSNARIRNISNAVAEKIKLGDCKHNSNKTELRVENIKIASAAKRGKKGIQEVLTIQLPPDVEKYVEGLIGRIIDKNEKLKHYNLSPINLILLDTENFFSHTISRDEVYTQLFNAELKRQIINSGFREIYLITEVDKGKQIYIPLKMIYFLTELNLLIHFIDQNYPELSKLNDKEFLMLGLQYFISQGIEGLQYAETDGNFQIAYSHYSVSLSPDKGFYLKDYFERDLPQEYELVQATSYESLIDEDFSSAFETYTKANTLYFKIGYAVNKCEG
;
A
#
# COMPACT_ATOMS: atom_id res chain seq x y z
N MET A 1 -3.98 27.67 -22.80
CA MET A 1 -3.88 26.27 -22.34
C MET A 1 -2.66 26.12 -21.42
N ARG A 2 -2.69 26.78 -20.24
CA ARG A 2 -1.57 26.83 -19.26
C ARG A 2 -2.05 26.72 -17.80
N TYR A 3 -3.34 26.45 -17.57
CA TYR A 3 -4.00 26.43 -16.25
C TYR A 3 -4.09 25.03 -15.63
N MET A 4 -3.83 23.94 -16.38
CA MET A 4 -4.02 22.58 -15.88
C MET A 4 -2.86 22.05 -15.02
N SER A 5 -1.67 22.67 -15.02
CA SER A 5 -0.52 22.15 -14.25
C SER A 5 -0.53 22.58 -12.78
N SER A 6 -1.00 23.79 -12.45
CA SER A 6 -1.05 24.29 -11.07
C SER A 6 -2.10 23.55 -10.23
N ASP A 7 -3.29 23.31 -10.80
CA ASP A 7 -4.37 22.63 -10.09
C ASP A 7 -4.04 21.16 -9.83
N LYS A 8 -3.34 20.52 -10.79
CA LYS A 8 -2.86 19.15 -10.62
C LYS A 8 -1.82 19.05 -9.51
N LYS A 9 -0.80 19.91 -9.51
CA LYS A 9 0.23 19.90 -8.46
C LYS A 9 -0.35 20.26 -7.08
N LEU A 10 -1.31 21.18 -7.01
CA LEU A 10 -2.05 21.45 -5.76
C LEU A 10 -2.81 20.20 -5.27
N LYS A 11 -3.43 19.44 -6.17
CA LYS A 11 -4.11 18.18 -5.84
C LYS A 11 -3.11 17.14 -5.34
N GLU A 12 -1.99 16.95 -6.01
CA GLU A 12 -0.95 16.00 -5.58
C GLU A 12 -0.33 16.39 -4.24
N LYS A 13 -0.06 17.69 -4.01
CA LYS A 13 0.42 18.19 -2.72
C LYS A 13 -0.57 17.90 -1.59
N ARG A 14 -1.88 18.03 -1.84
CA ARG A 14 -2.90 17.64 -0.86
C ARG A 14 -2.84 16.17 -0.50
N ILE A 15 -2.47 15.29 -1.44
CA ILE A 15 -2.29 13.86 -1.18
C ILE A 15 -1.05 13.62 -0.32
N VAL A 16 0.07 14.28 -0.62
CA VAL A 16 1.28 14.24 0.23
C VAL A 16 0.94 14.65 1.67
N ASN A 17 0.16 15.72 1.82
CA ASN A 17 -0.24 16.27 3.11
C ASN A 17 -1.08 15.32 3.98
N LEU A 18 -1.69 14.27 3.39
CA LEU A 18 -2.40 13.24 4.16
C LEU A 18 -1.47 12.39 5.03
N ILE A 19 -0.17 12.39 4.71
CA ILE A 19 0.87 11.64 5.44
C ILE A 19 1.92 12.58 6.04
N TYR A 20 2.39 13.58 5.29
CA TYR A 20 3.48 14.48 5.69
C TYR A 20 2.98 15.91 5.88
N HIS A 21 3.10 16.48 7.07
CA HIS A 21 2.57 17.83 7.31
C HIS A 21 3.51 18.97 6.89
N ASP A 22 2.96 20.06 6.37
CA ASP A 22 3.71 21.31 6.06
C ASP A 22 4.35 21.96 7.31
N ASN A 23 3.88 21.63 8.53
CA ASN A 23 4.47 22.14 9.78
C ASN A 23 5.62 21.25 10.31
N GLU A 24 5.88 20.11 9.67
CA GLU A 24 6.96 19.18 9.96
C GLU A 24 7.96 19.11 8.80
N TYR A 25 7.49 19.32 7.58
CA TYR A 25 8.28 19.22 6.36
C TYR A 25 8.18 20.46 5.48
N LEU A 26 9.33 20.87 4.94
CA LEU A 26 9.37 21.71 3.75
C LEU A 26 9.11 20.83 2.52
N ILE A 27 7.94 20.98 1.91
CA ILE A 27 7.51 20.22 0.73
C ILE A 27 7.73 21.07 -0.53
N THR A 28 8.66 20.64 -1.39
CA THR A 28 9.03 21.34 -2.62
C THR A 28 8.64 20.53 -3.85
N ASP A 29 7.94 21.16 -4.80
CA ASP A 29 7.59 20.54 -6.07
C ASP A 29 8.85 20.14 -6.85
N SER A 30 8.80 18.97 -7.47
CA SER A 30 9.86 18.44 -8.33
C SER A 30 9.24 17.66 -9.51
N GLU A 31 10.04 17.43 -10.54
CA GLU A 31 9.64 16.60 -11.69
C GLU A 31 9.99 15.12 -11.47
N GLU A 32 11.11 14.84 -10.79
CA GLU A 32 11.65 13.49 -10.61
C GLU A 32 12.33 13.35 -9.23
N PRO A 33 11.61 12.95 -8.16
CA PRO A 33 10.18 12.56 -8.11
C PRO A 33 9.23 13.77 -8.00
N ASP A 34 7.92 13.52 -7.86
CA ASP A 34 6.88 14.56 -7.79
C ASP A 34 7.12 15.65 -6.73
N PHE A 35 7.70 15.30 -5.58
CA PHE A 35 8.05 16.21 -4.50
C PHE A 35 9.35 15.81 -3.80
N ILE A 36 10.07 16.81 -3.27
CA ILE A 36 11.19 16.64 -2.35
C ILE A 36 10.79 17.19 -0.99
N LEU A 37 10.93 16.37 0.05
CA LEU A 37 10.59 16.71 1.42
C LEU A 37 11.88 16.87 2.23
N VAL A 38 11.95 17.93 3.04
CA VAL A 38 13.03 18.14 4.01
C VAL A 38 12.39 18.35 5.38
N HIS A 39 12.79 17.55 6.37
CA HIS A 39 12.26 17.71 7.72
C HIS A 39 12.72 19.03 8.36
N LEU A 40 11.81 19.83 8.91
CA LEU A 40 12.11 21.19 9.38
C LEU A 40 13.08 21.24 10.57
N ARG A 41 13.25 20.13 11.30
CA ARG A 41 14.19 20.03 12.43
C ARG A 41 15.53 19.41 12.06
N GLY A 42 15.77 19.10 10.79
CA GLY A 42 16.98 18.42 10.36
C GLY A 42 17.38 18.79 8.93
N THR A 43 18.36 18.05 8.41
CA THR A 43 18.82 18.17 7.03
C THR A 43 18.44 16.97 6.18
N TYR A 44 17.70 16.02 6.76
CA TYR A 44 17.30 14.81 6.06
C TYR A 44 16.28 15.16 4.99
N SER A 45 16.56 14.70 3.77
CA SER A 45 15.71 14.92 2.60
C SER A 45 15.42 13.62 1.89
N PHE A 46 14.20 13.46 1.41
CA PHE A 46 13.78 12.31 0.63
C PHE A 46 12.74 12.71 -0.41
N GLY A 47 12.57 11.87 -1.41
CA GLY A 47 11.58 12.09 -2.46
C GLY A 47 10.23 11.46 -2.15
N VAL A 48 9.17 12.02 -2.71
CA VAL A 48 7.82 11.44 -2.69
C VAL A 48 7.27 11.43 -4.10
N GLU A 49 6.87 10.24 -4.54
CA GLU A 49 6.15 10.01 -5.78
C GLU A 49 4.67 9.77 -5.46
N VAL A 50 3.76 10.40 -6.19
CA VAL A 50 2.32 10.30 -5.93
C VAL A 50 1.62 9.69 -7.13
N THR A 51 0.61 8.87 -6.86
CA THR A 51 -0.33 8.47 -7.91
C THR A 51 -1.70 8.18 -7.36
N GLU A 52 -2.69 8.51 -8.16
CA GLU A 52 -4.07 8.13 -7.92
C GLU A 52 -4.33 6.77 -8.56
N TYR A 53 -4.98 5.89 -7.81
CA TYR A 53 -5.51 4.63 -8.31
C TYR A 53 -6.98 4.81 -8.69
N TYR A 54 -7.26 4.47 -9.95
CA TYR A 54 -8.60 4.36 -10.52
C TYR A 54 -8.77 2.95 -11.04
N LEU A 55 -9.95 2.37 -10.84
CA LEU A 55 -10.23 1.00 -11.26
C LEU A 55 -10.07 0.82 -12.77
N ASN A 56 -10.50 1.81 -13.54
CA ASN A 56 -10.39 1.82 -14.99
C ASN A 56 -10.36 3.26 -15.53
N GLN A 57 -10.09 3.39 -16.83
CA GLN A 57 -10.04 4.70 -17.49
C GLN A 57 -11.40 5.42 -17.48
N SER A 58 -12.51 4.67 -17.46
CA SER A 58 -13.85 5.25 -17.36
C SER A 58 -14.06 5.96 -16.03
N ASN A 59 -13.60 5.38 -14.92
CA ASN A 59 -13.69 5.97 -13.58
C ASN A 59 -12.80 7.21 -13.46
N ALA A 60 -11.57 7.12 -13.97
CA ALA A 60 -10.66 8.26 -14.02
C ALA A 60 -11.29 9.45 -14.78
N ARG A 61 -11.97 9.18 -15.90
CA ARG A 61 -12.67 10.22 -16.69
C ARG A 61 -13.89 10.78 -15.97
N ILE A 62 -14.72 9.93 -15.36
CA ILE A 62 -15.92 10.38 -14.62
C ILE A 62 -15.55 11.31 -13.47
N ARG A 63 -14.48 11.00 -12.74
CA ARG A 63 -14.05 11.80 -11.58
C ARG A 63 -13.31 13.09 -11.96
N ASN A 64 -12.54 13.08 -13.04
CA ASN A 64 -11.69 14.22 -13.40
C ASN A 64 -12.24 15.12 -14.52
N ILE A 65 -13.29 14.70 -15.23
CA ILE A 65 -13.89 15.49 -16.32
C ILE A 65 -15.34 15.83 -15.98
N SER A 66 -15.58 17.10 -15.70
CA SER A 66 -16.93 17.66 -15.53
C SER A 66 -17.76 17.39 -16.79
N ASN A 67 -18.96 16.82 -16.60
CA ASN A 67 -19.91 16.37 -17.64
C ASN A 67 -19.65 15.02 -18.32
N ALA A 68 -18.62 14.24 -17.95
CA ALA A 68 -18.37 12.92 -18.55
C ALA A 68 -19.57 11.95 -18.46
N VAL A 69 -20.33 12.02 -17.36
CA VAL A 69 -21.57 11.24 -17.18
C VAL A 69 -22.67 11.75 -18.11
N ALA A 70 -22.84 13.07 -18.21
CA ALA A 70 -23.85 13.68 -19.08
C ALA A 70 -23.59 13.41 -20.56
N GLU A 71 -22.32 13.37 -20.99
CA GLU A 71 -21.94 12.98 -22.35
C GLU A 71 -22.22 11.50 -22.63
N LYS A 72 -21.93 10.60 -21.67
CA LYS A 72 -22.26 9.17 -21.78
C LYS A 72 -23.78 8.94 -21.88
N ILE A 73 -24.58 9.66 -21.10
CA ILE A 73 -26.05 9.57 -21.13
C ILE A 73 -26.62 10.16 -22.44
N LYS A 74 -26.10 11.30 -22.91
CA LYS A 74 -26.62 11.99 -24.11
C LYS A 74 -26.31 11.26 -25.41
N LEU A 75 -25.17 10.57 -25.51
CA LEU A 75 -24.75 9.98 -26.77
C LEU A 75 -25.41 8.63 -27.06
N GLY A 76 -26.03 7.96 -26.08
CA GLY A 76 -26.68 6.64 -26.27
C GLY A 76 -25.75 5.52 -26.75
N ASP A 77 -24.49 5.84 -27.03
CA ASP A 77 -23.51 5.01 -27.70
C ASP A 77 -22.19 5.07 -26.96
N CYS A 78 -21.75 3.90 -26.50
CA CYS A 78 -20.37 3.67 -26.12
C CYS A 78 -19.49 3.78 -27.39
N LYS A 79 -19.08 5.00 -27.76
CA LYS A 79 -18.20 5.26 -28.93
C LYS A 79 -16.83 4.57 -28.84
N HIS A 80 -16.47 4.00 -27.69
CA HIS A 80 -15.25 3.20 -27.52
C HIS A 80 -15.62 1.77 -27.09
N ASN A 81 -15.16 0.78 -27.86
CA ASN A 81 -15.44 -0.64 -27.64
C ASN A 81 -14.95 -1.16 -26.27
N SER A 82 -14.02 -0.47 -25.59
CA SER A 82 -13.55 -0.80 -24.24
C SER A 82 -14.58 -0.51 -23.14
N ASN A 83 -15.59 0.33 -23.38
CA ASN A 83 -16.50 0.82 -22.34
C ASN A 83 -17.82 0.02 -22.22
N LYS A 84 -18.06 -0.96 -23.09
CA LYS A 84 -19.34 -1.68 -23.18
C LYS A 84 -19.58 -2.64 -22.01
N THR A 85 -18.53 -3.10 -21.33
CA THR A 85 -18.60 -4.09 -20.24
C THR A 85 -18.54 -3.47 -18.84
N GLU A 86 -18.09 -2.22 -18.70
CA GLU A 86 -17.78 -1.60 -17.40
C GLU A 86 -18.95 -0.79 -16.82
N LEU A 87 -19.83 -0.26 -17.68
CA LEU A 87 -20.96 0.58 -17.29
C LEU A 87 -22.20 0.11 -18.06
N ARG A 88 -23.14 -0.51 -17.36
CA ARG A 88 -24.36 -1.02 -17.95
C ARG A 88 -25.44 0.05 -17.90
N VAL A 89 -25.80 0.57 -19.07
CA VAL A 89 -26.89 1.54 -19.24
C VAL A 89 -28.19 0.76 -19.42
N GLU A 90 -29.08 0.81 -18.43
CA GLU A 90 -30.42 0.23 -18.48
C GLU A 90 -31.47 1.32 -18.68
N ASN A 91 -32.35 1.12 -19.67
CA ASN A 91 -33.48 1.99 -19.91
C ASN A 91 -34.67 1.54 -19.06
N ILE A 92 -35.04 2.35 -18.07
CA ILE A 92 -36.18 2.07 -17.19
C ILE A 92 -37.36 2.91 -17.66
N LYS A 93 -38.52 2.27 -17.85
CA LYS A 93 -39.78 2.95 -18.14
C LYS A 93 -40.55 3.15 -16.84
N ILE A 94 -40.62 4.39 -16.36
CA ILE A 94 -41.40 4.71 -15.16
C ILE A 94 -42.82 5.07 -15.58
N ALA A 95 -43.78 4.23 -15.17
CA ALA A 95 -45.21 4.50 -15.34
C ALA A 95 -45.74 5.31 -14.15
N SER A 96 -46.42 6.42 -14.42
CA SER A 96 -47.09 7.21 -13.37
C SER A 96 -48.37 6.52 -12.91
N ALA A 97 -48.49 6.23 -11.62
CA ALA A 97 -49.70 5.66 -11.03
C ALA A 97 -50.92 6.60 -11.11
N ALA A 98 -50.70 7.91 -11.31
CA ALA A 98 -51.75 8.93 -11.20
C ALA A 98 -52.43 9.33 -12.52
N LYS A 99 -51.89 8.95 -13.69
CA LYS A 99 -52.51 9.32 -14.99
C LYS A 99 -52.34 8.21 -16.03
N ARG A 100 -53.43 7.47 -16.30
CA ARG A 100 -53.58 6.67 -17.52
C ARG A 100 -53.37 7.60 -18.73
N GLY A 101 -52.21 7.51 -19.39
CA GLY A 101 -51.98 8.14 -20.70
C GLY A 101 -50.73 9.01 -20.87
N LYS A 102 -49.91 9.28 -19.84
CA LYS A 102 -48.60 9.91 -20.08
C LYS A 102 -47.55 8.83 -20.38
N LYS A 103 -46.91 8.94 -21.56
CA LYS A 103 -45.76 8.11 -21.96
C LYS A 103 -44.75 8.09 -20.82
N GLY A 104 -44.34 6.90 -20.41
CA GLY A 104 -43.42 6.71 -19.28
C GLY A 104 -42.14 7.50 -19.50
N ILE A 105 -41.63 8.11 -18.41
CA ILE A 105 -40.31 8.73 -18.42
C ILE A 105 -39.32 7.59 -18.64
N GLN A 106 -38.46 7.73 -19.65
CA GLN A 106 -37.36 6.80 -19.89
C GLN A 106 -36.17 7.34 -19.11
N GLU A 107 -35.86 6.70 -17.99
CA GLU A 107 -34.67 7.01 -17.20
C GLU A 107 -33.56 6.03 -17.56
N VAL A 108 -32.33 6.52 -17.50
CA VAL A 108 -31.13 5.73 -17.77
C VAL A 108 -30.47 5.43 -16.44
N LEU A 109 -30.47 4.16 -16.04
CA LEU A 109 -29.70 3.67 -14.91
C LEU A 109 -28.33 3.22 -15.43
N THR A 110 -27.24 3.75 -14.88
CA THR A 110 -25.90 3.23 -15.17
C THR A 110 -25.44 2.40 -13.98
N ILE A 111 -25.29 1.08 -14.16
CA ILE A 111 -24.81 0.16 -13.15
C ILE A 111 -23.33 -0.12 -13.42
N GLN A 112 -22.48 0.22 -12.45
CA GLN A 112 -21.12 -0.29 -12.38
C GLN A 112 -21.10 -1.43 -11.35
N LEU A 113 -20.68 -2.61 -11.78
CA LEU A 113 -20.40 -3.67 -10.82
C LEU A 113 -19.07 -3.33 -10.13
N PRO A 114 -19.01 -3.33 -8.80
CA PRO A 114 -17.73 -3.22 -8.12
C PRO A 114 -16.84 -4.39 -8.56
N PRO A 115 -15.52 -4.17 -8.72
CA PRO A 115 -14.60 -5.25 -9.03
C PRO A 115 -14.57 -6.23 -7.85
N ASP A 116 -14.17 -7.46 -8.10
CA ASP A 116 -13.74 -8.34 -7.02
C ASP A 116 -12.40 -7.83 -6.45
N VAL A 117 -12.05 -8.35 -5.26
CA VAL A 117 -10.83 -8.00 -4.54
C VAL A 117 -9.59 -8.29 -5.40
N GLU A 118 -9.60 -9.41 -6.14
CA GLU A 118 -8.48 -9.82 -7.00
C GLU A 118 -8.16 -8.76 -8.05
N LYS A 119 -9.15 -8.30 -8.82
CA LYS A 119 -8.98 -7.23 -9.82
C LYS A 119 -8.56 -5.91 -9.21
N TYR A 120 -9.05 -5.58 -8.02
CA TYR A 120 -8.61 -4.39 -7.31
C TYR A 120 -7.11 -4.46 -6.99
N VAL A 121 -6.66 -5.60 -6.45
CA VAL A 121 -5.25 -5.83 -6.10
C VAL A 121 -4.36 -5.86 -7.34
N GLU A 122 -4.80 -6.50 -8.44
CA GLU A 122 -4.11 -6.47 -9.74
C GLU A 122 -3.87 -5.03 -10.23
N GLY A 123 -4.88 -4.17 -10.09
CA GLY A 123 -4.77 -2.76 -10.44
C GLY A 123 -3.73 -2.00 -9.61
N LEU A 124 -3.68 -2.25 -8.29
CA LEU A 124 -2.66 -1.68 -7.41
C LEU A 124 -1.25 -2.16 -7.77
N ILE A 125 -1.10 -3.47 -8.00
CA ILE A 125 0.14 -4.11 -8.46
C ILE A 125 0.66 -3.43 -9.72
N GLY A 126 -0.20 -3.22 -10.71
CA GLY A 126 0.16 -2.55 -11.96
C GLY A 126 0.73 -1.14 -11.72
N ARG A 127 0.18 -0.38 -10.75
CA ARG A 127 0.71 0.95 -10.39
C ARG A 127 2.06 0.90 -9.72
N ILE A 128 2.28 -0.08 -8.84
CA ILE A 128 3.59 -0.27 -8.20
C ILE A 128 4.64 -0.61 -9.26
N ILE A 129 4.33 -1.50 -10.20
CA ILE A 129 5.22 -1.87 -11.31
C ILE A 129 5.55 -0.64 -12.17
N ASP A 130 4.53 0.09 -12.65
CA ASP A 130 4.72 1.29 -13.48
C ASP A 130 5.63 2.32 -12.79
N LYS A 131 5.46 2.50 -11.48
CA LYS A 131 6.22 3.47 -10.69
C LYS A 131 7.63 3.00 -10.34
N ASN A 132 7.83 1.70 -10.10
CA ASN A 132 9.16 1.12 -9.94
C ASN A 132 10.00 1.28 -11.22
N GLU A 133 9.42 1.13 -12.41
CA GLU A 133 10.15 1.37 -13.67
C GLU A 133 10.60 2.83 -13.82
N LYS A 134 9.76 3.78 -13.40
CA LYS A 134 10.14 5.20 -13.38
C LYS A 134 11.27 5.49 -12.39
N LEU A 135 11.19 4.89 -11.21
CA LEU A 135 12.15 5.07 -10.12
C LEU A 135 13.61 4.81 -10.57
N LYS A 136 13.83 3.86 -11.50
CA LYS A 136 15.16 3.54 -12.05
C LYS A 136 15.88 4.73 -12.71
N HIS A 137 15.14 5.77 -13.09
CA HIS A 137 15.68 6.96 -13.77
C HIS A 137 15.90 8.13 -12.80
N TYR A 138 15.48 8.01 -11.54
CA TYR A 138 15.59 9.09 -10.57
C TYR A 138 16.99 9.13 -9.94
N ASN A 139 17.53 10.34 -9.76
CA ASN A 139 18.84 10.55 -9.14
C ASN A 139 18.77 10.79 -7.62
N LEU A 140 17.57 10.78 -7.04
CA LEU A 140 17.33 10.96 -5.61
C LEU A 140 17.00 9.62 -4.96
N SER A 141 17.58 9.36 -3.79
CA SER A 141 17.22 8.24 -2.93
C SER A 141 17.44 8.66 -1.47
N PRO A 142 16.54 8.32 -0.54
CA PRO A 142 15.38 7.45 -0.73
C PRO A 142 14.14 8.17 -1.29
N ILE A 143 13.20 7.37 -1.80
CA ILE A 143 11.91 7.84 -2.33
C ILE A 143 10.76 6.98 -1.77
N ASN A 144 9.69 7.62 -1.30
CA ASN A 144 8.45 6.95 -0.91
C ASN A 144 7.40 7.07 -2.01
N LEU A 145 6.57 6.04 -2.19
CA LEU A 145 5.42 6.04 -3.09
C LEU A 145 4.12 6.23 -2.30
N ILE A 146 3.25 7.14 -2.73
CA ILE A 146 1.90 7.28 -2.18
C ILE A 146 0.88 6.90 -3.26
N LEU A 147 0.12 5.85 -2.99
CA LEU A 147 -1.02 5.40 -3.77
C LEU A 147 -2.31 5.91 -3.12
N LEU A 148 -3.02 6.85 -3.75
CA LEU A 148 -4.37 7.23 -3.32
C LEU A 148 -5.39 6.33 -3.98
N ASP A 149 -6.03 5.44 -3.21
CA ASP A 149 -7.22 4.73 -3.65
C ASP A 149 -8.38 5.71 -3.80
N THR A 150 -8.65 6.13 -5.03
CA THR A 150 -9.80 7.01 -5.26
C THR A 150 -11.11 6.24 -5.19
N GLU A 151 -11.09 4.93 -5.43
CA GLU A 151 -12.30 4.10 -5.47
C GLU A 151 -12.85 3.78 -4.08
N ASN A 152 -12.05 3.99 -3.04
CA ASN A 152 -12.42 3.73 -1.64
C ASN A 152 -12.96 2.31 -1.49
N PHE A 153 -12.26 1.35 -2.10
CA PHE A 153 -12.78 -0.01 -2.32
C PHE A 153 -13.17 -0.70 -1.01
N PHE A 154 -12.42 -0.43 0.07
CA PHE A 154 -12.62 -1.01 1.40
C PHE A 154 -13.66 -0.27 2.27
N SER A 155 -14.20 0.87 1.83
CA SER A 155 -14.96 1.81 2.69
C SER A 155 -16.22 1.19 3.31
N HIS A 156 -16.85 0.23 2.62
CA HIS A 156 -18.11 -0.40 3.02
C HIS A 156 -18.07 -1.92 3.11
N THR A 157 -16.99 -2.54 2.64
CA THR A 157 -16.92 -3.96 2.36
C THR A 157 -16.15 -4.72 3.42
N ILE A 158 -15.15 -4.10 4.03
CA ILE A 158 -14.11 -4.79 4.79
C ILE A 158 -13.80 -4.00 6.08
N SER A 159 -13.66 -4.72 7.19
CA SER A 159 -13.19 -4.10 8.44
C SER A 159 -11.70 -3.81 8.37
N ARG A 160 -11.23 -2.80 9.10
CA ARG A 160 -9.79 -2.48 9.16
C ARG A 160 -8.89 -3.69 9.44
N ASP A 161 -9.37 -4.64 10.24
CA ASP A 161 -8.59 -5.82 10.66
C ASP A 161 -8.43 -6.87 9.55
N GLU A 162 -9.28 -6.83 8.53
CA GLU A 162 -9.31 -7.76 7.40
C GLU A 162 -8.52 -7.24 6.18
N VAL A 163 -8.08 -5.99 6.18
CA VAL A 163 -7.41 -5.38 5.01
C VAL A 163 -6.19 -6.17 4.57
N TYR A 164 -5.38 -6.68 5.51
CA TYR A 164 -4.19 -7.49 5.18
C TYR A 164 -4.57 -8.71 4.34
N THR A 165 -5.59 -9.43 4.78
CA THR A 165 -5.99 -10.74 4.26
C THR A 165 -6.53 -10.63 2.84
N GLN A 166 -7.17 -9.49 2.55
CA GLN A 166 -7.74 -9.17 1.24
C GLN A 166 -6.69 -8.59 0.29
N LEU A 167 -5.71 -7.84 0.82
CA LEU A 167 -4.74 -7.11 0.01
C LEU A 167 -3.48 -7.93 -0.32
N PHE A 168 -2.90 -8.66 0.65
CA PHE A 168 -1.57 -9.27 0.53
C PHE A 168 -1.59 -10.67 -0.10
N ASN A 169 -1.90 -10.74 -1.38
CA ASN A 169 -1.67 -11.94 -2.18
C ASN A 169 -0.18 -12.12 -2.54
N ALA A 170 0.18 -13.29 -3.08
CA ALA A 170 1.55 -13.62 -3.44
C ALA A 170 2.19 -12.64 -4.44
N GLU A 171 1.40 -12.12 -5.39
CA GLU A 171 1.88 -11.16 -6.38
C GLU A 171 2.20 -9.81 -5.76
N LEU A 172 1.31 -9.27 -4.92
CA LEU A 172 1.55 -7.99 -4.25
C LEU A 172 2.76 -8.09 -3.31
N LYS A 173 2.89 -9.18 -2.53
CA LYS A 173 4.07 -9.42 -1.71
C LYS A 173 5.35 -9.37 -2.54
N ARG A 174 5.37 -10.06 -3.70
CA ARG A 174 6.51 -10.04 -4.62
C ARG A 174 6.83 -8.63 -5.11
N GLN A 175 5.82 -7.81 -5.45
CA GLN A 175 6.07 -6.43 -5.89
C GLN A 175 6.53 -5.50 -4.77
N ILE A 176 6.08 -5.73 -3.53
CA ILE A 176 6.56 -5.00 -2.35
C ILE A 176 8.04 -5.31 -2.10
N ILE A 177 8.41 -6.60 -2.12
CA ILE A 177 9.80 -7.07 -1.93
C ILE A 177 10.73 -6.44 -2.98
N ASN A 178 10.35 -6.51 -4.26
CA ASN A 178 11.17 -6.04 -5.38
C ASN A 178 11.10 -4.52 -5.62
N SER A 179 10.35 -3.78 -4.81
CA SER A 179 10.23 -2.34 -5.00
C SER A 179 11.45 -1.60 -4.48
N GLY A 180 11.99 -0.69 -5.30
CA GLY A 180 13.06 0.22 -4.88
C GLY A 180 12.60 1.39 -4.01
N PHE A 181 11.28 1.59 -3.84
CA PHE A 181 10.77 2.64 -2.94
C PHE A 181 11.16 2.31 -1.49
N ARG A 182 11.51 3.31 -0.70
CA ARG A 182 11.74 3.15 0.75
C ARG A 182 10.46 2.66 1.42
N GLU A 183 9.31 3.24 1.12
CA GLU A 183 7.99 2.73 1.52
C GLU A 183 6.94 3.01 0.46
N ILE A 184 5.91 2.18 0.42
CA ILE A 184 4.70 2.31 -0.38
C ILE A 184 3.52 2.51 0.56
N TYR A 185 2.96 3.71 0.58
CA TYR A 185 1.76 4.02 1.34
C TYR A 185 0.51 3.87 0.49
N LEU A 186 -0.44 3.07 0.94
CA LEU A 186 -1.80 3.03 0.39
C LEU A 186 -2.72 3.89 1.24
N ILE A 187 -3.24 4.98 0.68
CA ILE A 187 -4.30 5.77 1.29
C ILE A 187 -5.65 5.22 0.79
N THR A 188 -6.52 4.82 1.70
CA THR A 188 -7.85 4.28 1.39
C THR A 188 -8.84 4.59 2.51
N GLU A 189 -10.09 4.19 2.36
CA GLU A 189 -11.13 4.30 3.38
C GLU A 189 -11.53 2.93 3.90
N VAL A 190 -11.71 2.81 5.22
CA VAL A 190 -12.20 1.61 5.91
C VAL A 190 -13.30 1.99 6.91
N ASP A 191 -13.94 1.02 7.54
CA ASP A 191 -14.85 1.22 8.68
C ASP A 191 -15.90 2.33 8.47
N LYS A 192 -16.58 2.33 7.30
CA LYS A 192 -17.60 3.33 6.90
C LYS A 192 -17.03 4.72 6.65
N GLY A 193 -16.04 4.80 5.77
CA GLY A 193 -15.52 6.08 5.25
C GLY A 193 -14.42 6.72 6.10
N LYS A 194 -13.82 5.98 7.03
CA LYS A 194 -12.65 6.46 7.76
C LYS A 194 -11.42 6.34 6.86
N GLN A 195 -10.90 7.49 6.43
CA GLN A 195 -9.66 7.54 5.65
C GLN A 195 -8.45 7.21 6.52
N ILE A 196 -7.61 6.31 6.02
CA ILE A 196 -6.37 5.85 6.64
C ILE A 196 -5.26 5.76 5.61
N TYR A 197 -4.01 5.74 6.06
CA TYR A 197 -2.87 5.30 5.25
C TYR A 197 -2.26 4.02 5.80
N ILE A 198 -1.78 3.16 4.90
CA ILE A 198 -1.23 1.84 5.20
C ILE A 198 0.20 1.74 4.62
N PRO A 199 1.26 1.64 5.45
CA PRO A 199 2.62 1.38 4.99
C PRO A 199 2.79 -0.10 4.61
N LEU A 200 2.83 -0.40 3.31
CA LEU A 200 2.74 -1.78 2.84
C LEU A 200 4.00 -2.61 3.17
N LYS A 201 5.21 -2.02 3.09
CA LYS A 201 6.46 -2.72 3.45
C LYS A 201 6.53 -3.00 4.93
N MET A 202 6.22 -2.02 5.77
CA MET A 202 6.17 -2.20 7.23
C MET A 202 5.22 -3.32 7.64
N ILE A 203 3.99 -3.30 7.09
CA ILE A 203 2.97 -4.28 7.43
C ILE A 203 3.35 -5.68 6.96
N TYR A 204 3.90 -5.80 5.75
CA TYR A 204 4.46 -7.07 5.26
C TYR A 204 5.53 -7.61 6.22
N PHE A 205 6.52 -6.78 6.55
CA PHE A 205 7.65 -7.16 7.41
C PHE A 205 7.18 -7.66 8.79
N LEU A 206 6.30 -6.91 9.44
CA LEU A 206 5.75 -7.30 10.75
C LEU A 206 4.89 -8.55 10.67
N THR A 207 4.08 -8.68 9.61
CA THR A 207 3.15 -9.80 9.49
C THR A 207 3.90 -11.11 9.28
N GLU A 208 4.89 -11.12 8.37
CA GLU A 208 5.69 -12.32 8.13
C GLU A 208 6.49 -12.73 9.36
N LEU A 209 7.04 -11.78 10.14
CA LEU A 209 7.69 -12.09 11.42
C LEU A 209 6.73 -12.72 12.43
N ASN A 210 5.50 -12.21 12.54
CA ASN A 210 4.49 -12.79 13.44
C ASN A 210 4.04 -14.17 12.98
N LEU A 211 3.86 -14.38 11.66
CA LEU A 211 3.55 -15.70 11.11
C LEU A 211 4.68 -16.67 11.41
N LEU A 212 5.93 -16.23 11.30
CA LEU A 212 7.10 -17.05 11.57
C LEU A 212 7.17 -17.49 13.03
N ILE A 213 6.92 -16.59 14.00
CA ILE A 213 6.80 -16.95 15.43
C ILE A 213 5.78 -18.08 15.59
N HIS A 214 4.56 -17.85 15.11
CA HIS A 214 3.48 -18.81 15.32
C HIS A 214 3.74 -20.13 14.59
N PHE A 215 4.33 -20.09 13.40
CA PHE A 215 4.69 -21.29 12.66
C PHE A 215 5.71 -22.14 13.42
N ILE A 216 6.75 -21.51 13.95
CA ILE A 216 7.79 -22.19 14.73
C ILE A 216 7.21 -22.78 16.02
N ASP A 217 6.42 -22.01 16.76
CA ASP A 217 5.80 -22.46 18.00
C ASP A 217 4.91 -23.70 17.80
N GLN A 218 4.26 -23.83 16.64
CA GLN A 218 3.38 -24.95 16.33
C GLN A 218 4.09 -26.16 15.72
N ASN A 219 5.09 -25.94 14.85
CA ASN A 219 5.63 -26.99 13.98
C ASN A 219 7.08 -27.38 14.34
N TYR A 220 7.83 -26.51 15.03
CA TYR A 220 9.22 -26.72 15.40
C TYR A 220 9.45 -26.36 16.89
N PRO A 221 8.88 -27.13 17.85
CA PRO A 221 8.97 -26.82 19.27
C PRO A 221 10.40 -26.73 19.81
N GLU A 222 11.36 -27.40 19.17
CA GLU A 222 12.78 -27.26 19.46
C GLU A 222 13.33 -25.87 19.16
N LEU A 223 12.83 -25.20 18.11
CA LEU A 223 13.17 -23.83 17.75
C LEU A 223 12.42 -22.79 18.60
N SER A 224 11.33 -23.16 19.29
CA SER A 224 10.66 -22.26 20.25
C SER A 224 11.53 -21.88 21.47
N LYS A 225 12.67 -22.57 21.64
CA LYS A 225 13.67 -22.33 22.70
C LYS A 225 14.76 -21.34 22.30
N LEU A 226 14.79 -20.91 21.04
CA LEU A 226 15.74 -19.91 20.57
C LEU A 226 15.61 -18.64 21.41
N ASN A 227 16.75 -18.02 21.72
CA ASN A 227 16.73 -16.69 22.32
C ASN A 227 16.33 -15.63 21.29
N ASP A 228 16.07 -14.40 21.76
CA ASP A 228 15.54 -13.33 20.91
C ASP A 228 16.43 -13.02 19.70
N LYS A 229 17.76 -13.05 19.89
CA LYS A 229 18.72 -12.83 18.82
C LYS A 229 18.68 -13.96 17.79
N GLU A 230 18.68 -15.21 18.24
CA GLU A 230 18.61 -16.38 17.36
C GLU A 230 17.31 -16.39 16.55
N PHE A 231 16.18 -16.06 17.17
CA PHE A 231 14.90 -15.95 16.47
C PHE A 231 14.91 -14.85 15.40
N LEU A 232 15.37 -13.65 15.75
CA LEU A 232 15.43 -12.54 14.79
C LEU A 232 16.44 -12.80 13.66
N MET A 233 17.53 -13.51 13.95
CA MET A 233 18.47 -14.00 12.93
C MET A 233 17.80 -14.99 11.96
N LEU A 234 16.98 -15.91 12.46
CA LEU A 234 16.17 -16.80 11.62
C LEU A 234 15.20 -16.00 10.76
N GLY A 235 14.55 -14.97 11.32
CA GLY A 235 13.70 -14.03 10.57
C GLY A 235 14.47 -13.32 9.44
N LEU A 236 15.69 -12.85 9.69
CA LEU A 236 16.55 -12.26 8.66
C LEU A 236 16.87 -13.26 7.55
N GLN A 237 17.27 -14.49 7.90
CA GLN A 237 17.55 -15.54 6.92
C GLN A 237 16.32 -15.82 6.06
N TYR A 238 15.12 -15.84 6.66
CA TYR A 238 13.87 -16.03 5.94
C TYR A 238 13.65 -14.90 4.93
N PHE A 239 13.77 -13.64 5.35
CA PHE A 239 13.58 -12.52 4.44
C PHE A 239 14.61 -12.47 3.31
N ILE A 240 15.85 -12.85 3.57
CA ILE A 240 16.87 -13.01 2.54
C ILE A 240 16.48 -14.10 1.55
N SER A 241 15.95 -15.24 2.02
CA SER A 241 15.49 -16.33 1.14
C SER A 241 14.29 -15.93 0.28
N GLN A 242 13.48 -14.96 0.72
CA GLN A 242 12.42 -14.36 -0.09
C GLN A 242 12.92 -13.31 -1.10
N GLY A 243 14.23 -13.01 -1.11
CA GLY A 243 14.83 -12.03 -2.01
C GLY A 243 14.77 -10.59 -1.51
N ILE A 244 14.54 -10.35 -0.22
CA ILE A 244 14.60 -8.99 0.33
C ILE A 244 16.07 -8.54 0.42
N GLU A 245 16.36 -7.44 -0.26
CA GLU A 245 17.66 -6.77 -0.20
C GLU A 245 17.67 -5.63 0.83
N GLY A 246 18.87 -5.22 1.24
CA GLY A 246 19.04 -4.05 2.12
C GLY A 246 18.64 -4.29 3.59
N LEU A 247 18.50 -5.56 4.01
CA LEU A 247 18.28 -5.89 5.42
C LEU A 247 19.50 -5.56 6.26
N GLN A 248 19.27 -5.00 7.43
CA GLN A 248 20.32 -4.63 8.38
C GLN A 248 20.01 -5.19 9.77
N TYR A 249 21.01 -5.21 10.64
CA TYR A 249 20.83 -5.54 12.06
C TYR A 249 21.71 -4.67 12.94
N ALA A 250 21.34 -4.52 14.21
CA ALA A 250 22.14 -3.86 15.21
C ALA A 250 22.01 -4.59 16.54
N GLU A 251 23.08 -4.61 17.33
CA GLU A 251 23.06 -5.09 18.71
C GLU A 251 23.56 -3.96 19.61
N THR A 252 22.68 -3.46 20.49
CA THR A 252 22.99 -2.34 21.39
C THR A 252 22.47 -2.67 22.78
N ASP A 253 23.34 -2.60 23.78
CA ASP A 253 23.02 -2.89 25.18
C ASP A 253 22.32 -4.25 25.40
N GLY A 254 22.72 -5.27 24.62
CA GLY A 254 22.14 -6.61 24.67
C GLY A 254 20.78 -6.76 23.98
N ASN A 255 20.26 -5.70 23.34
CA ASN A 255 19.05 -5.77 22.52
C ASN A 255 19.43 -5.95 21.05
N PHE A 256 19.03 -7.09 20.47
CA PHE A 256 19.21 -7.38 19.06
C PHE A 256 18.01 -6.85 18.26
N GLN A 257 18.30 -6.11 17.20
CA GLN A 257 17.31 -5.50 16.33
C GLN A 257 17.61 -5.86 14.87
N ILE A 258 16.56 -6.09 14.10
CA ILE A 258 16.64 -6.28 12.66
C ILE A 258 15.89 -5.14 11.98
N ALA A 259 16.37 -4.71 10.82
CA ALA A 259 15.84 -3.57 10.11
C ALA A 259 15.59 -3.86 8.64
N TYR A 260 14.50 -3.29 8.15
CA TYR A 260 14.09 -3.31 6.76
C TYR A 260 13.61 -1.91 6.37
N SER A 261 14.16 -1.37 5.28
CA SER A 261 13.90 0.00 4.86
C SER A 261 14.29 1.03 5.93
N HIS A 262 13.32 1.55 6.68
CA HIS A 262 13.52 2.53 7.75
C HIS A 262 12.82 2.12 9.04
N TYR A 263 12.52 0.83 9.16
CA TYR A 263 11.95 0.24 10.34
C TYR A 263 12.98 -0.65 10.99
N SER A 264 13.02 -0.66 12.32
CA SER A 264 13.69 -1.72 13.06
C SER A 264 12.74 -2.39 14.04
N VAL A 265 12.94 -3.68 14.24
CA VAL A 265 12.16 -4.52 15.12
C VAL A 265 13.08 -5.22 16.11
N SER A 266 12.73 -5.18 17.39
CA SER A 266 13.24 -6.09 18.43
C SER A 266 12.07 -6.86 19.05
N LEU A 267 12.37 -7.96 19.73
CA LEU A 267 11.39 -8.62 20.59
C LEU A 267 11.21 -7.84 21.90
N SER A 268 10.00 -7.83 22.41
CA SER A 268 9.69 -7.36 23.77
C SER A 268 9.71 -8.53 24.76
N PRO A 269 9.86 -8.28 26.07
CA PRO A 269 9.94 -9.34 27.09
C PRO A 269 8.73 -10.29 27.14
N ASP A 270 7.58 -9.85 26.63
CA ASP A 270 6.33 -10.63 26.49
C ASP A 270 6.22 -11.35 25.13
N LYS A 271 7.31 -11.46 24.37
CA LYS A 271 7.37 -12.03 23.01
C LYS A 271 6.54 -11.26 21.96
N GLY A 272 6.20 -10.01 22.25
CA GLY A 272 5.71 -9.06 21.23
C GLY A 272 6.86 -8.47 20.40
N PHE A 273 6.52 -7.57 19.49
CA PHE A 273 7.49 -6.81 18.72
C PHE A 273 7.50 -5.33 19.14
N TYR A 274 8.68 -4.79 19.38
CA TYR A 274 8.90 -3.34 19.50
C TYR A 274 9.39 -2.80 18.16
N LEU A 275 8.54 -2.00 17.50
CA LEU A 275 8.86 -1.33 16.24
C LEU A 275 9.41 0.07 16.53
N LYS A 276 10.56 0.39 15.95
CA LYS A 276 11.04 1.76 15.79
C LYS A 276 10.91 2.18 14.33
N ASP A 277 10.29 3.32 14.12
CA ASP A 277 10.16 3.96 12.82
C ASP A 277 11.17 5.12 12.72
N TYR A 278 12.04 5.06 11.72
CA TYR A 278 13.03 6.09 11.41
C TYR A 278 12.55 7.01 10.27
N PHE A 279 11.24 7.21 10.13
CA PHE A 279 10.59 8.02 9.09
C PHE A 279 11.37 9.29 8.67
N GLU A 280 11.90 10.03 9.64
CA GLU A 280 12.60 11.32 9.48
C GLU A 280 14.13 11.25 9.28
N ARG A 281 14.73 10.06 9.24
CA ARG A 281 16.19 9.91 9.19
C ARG A 281 16.63 8.57 8.61
N ASP A 282 17.90 8.49 8.25
CA ASP A 282 18.51 7.19 7.96
C ASP A 282 18.58 6.33 9.22
N LEU A 283 18.72 5.02 9.00
CA LEU A 283 19.04 4.10 10.07
C LEU A 283 20.38 4.53 10.72
N PRO A 284 20.48 4.42 12.06
CA PRO A 284 21.71 4.73 12.77
C PRO A 284 22.93 3.97 12.23
N GLN A 285 24.14 4.52 12.41
CA GLN A 285 25.37 3.96 11.83
C GLN A 285 25.75 2.58 12.41
N GLU A 286 25.22 2.24 13.58
CA GLU A 286 25.38 0.93 14.21
C GLU A 286 24.64 -0.20 13.49
N TYR A 287 23.77 0.10 12.51
CA TYR A 287 23.11 -0.93 11.71
C TYR A 287 24.04 -1.46 10.61
N GLU A 288 24.36 -2.73 10.70
CA GLU A 288 25.21 -3.45 9.76
C GLU A 288 24.37 -4.15 8.69
N LEU A 289 24.80 -4.08 7.43
CA LEU A 289 24.15 -4.80 6.33
C LEU A 289 24.35 -6.31 6.50
N VAL A 290 23.27 -7.08 6.36
CA VAL A 290 23.38 -8.55 6.42
C VAL A 290 24.10 -9.07 5.18
N GLN A 291 25.20 -9.78 5.39
CA GLN A 291 25.95 -10.48 4.34
C GLN A 291 25.41 -11.91 4.23
N ALA A 292 24.88 -12.28 3.07
CA ALA A 292 24.18 -13.56 2.82
C ALA A 292 25.01 -14.83 3.15
N THR A 293 26.34 -14.72 3.25
CA THR A 293 27.26 -15.84 3.51
C THR A 293 27.56 -16.09 4.99
N SER A 294 27.01 -15.28 5.91
CA SER A 294 27.55 -15.20 7.28
C SER A 294 26.96 -16.21 8.27
N TYR A 295 25.99 -17.03 7.86
CA TYR A 295 25.28 -17.92 8.78
C TYR A 295 24.99 -19.28 8.15
N GLU A 296 25.13 -20.35 8.95
CA GLU A 296 24.52 -21.63 8.59
C GLU A 296 23.01 -21.43 8.51
N SER A 297 22.42 -21.70 7.34
CA SER A 297 20.98 -21.54 7.14
C SER A 297 20.24 -22.57 7.99
N LEU A 298 19.42 -22.09 8.92
CA LEU A 298 18.44 -22.92 9.61
C LEU A 298 17.18 -23.15 8.76
N ILE A 299 17.13 -22.50 7.59
CA ILE A 299 16.03 -22.57 6.63
C ILE A 299 16.49 -23.44 5.47
N ASP A 300 15.94 -24.65 5.41
CA ASP A 300 16.04 -25.51 4.25
C ASP A 300 14.79 -25.35 3.34
N GLU A 301 14.79 -26.10 2.23
CA GLU A 301 13.68 -26.10 1.28
C GLU A 301 12.39 -26.61 1.92
N ASP A 302 12.49 -27.60 2.82
CA ASP A 302 11.36 -28.18 3.54
C ASP A 302 10.71 -27.15 4.49
N PHE A 303 11.51 -26.42 5.28
CA PHE A 303 11.05 -25.33 6.13
C PHE A 303 10.35 -24.25 5.30
N SER A 304 10.97 -23.83 4.19
CA SER A 304 10.42 -22.79 3.31
C SER A 304 9.07 -23.20 2.71
N SER A 305 8.97 -24.43 2.22
CA SER A 305 7.74 -24.98 1.64
C SER A 305 6.63 -25.13 2.68
N ALA A 306 6.98 -25.62 3.88
CA ALA A 306 6.05 -25.75 5.00
C ALA A 306 5.55 -24.37 5.46
N PHE A 307 6.42 -23.37 5.55
CA PHE A 307 6.02 -22.02 5.94
C PHE A 307 5.14 -21.36 4.88
N GLU A 308 5.46 -21.50 3.58
CA GLU A 308 4.60 -20.99 2.50
C GLU A 308 3.19 -21.62 2.56
N THR A 309 3.10 -22.92 2.83
CA THR A 309 1.83 -23.62 3.02
C THR A 309 1.09 -23.07 4.25
N TYR A 310 1.82 -22.84 5.35
CA TYR A 310 1.27 -22.31 6.59
C TYR A 310 0.69 -20.90 6.40
N THR A 311 1.40 -19.99 5.73
CA THR A 311 0.95 -18.61 5.50
C THR A 311 -0.27 -18.51 4.56
N LYS A 312 -0.51 -19.52 3.71
CA LYS A 312 -1.73 -19.63 2.90
C LYS A 312 -2.95 -20.07 3.72
N ALA A 313 -2.74 -20.88 4.75
CA ALA A 313 -3.81 -21.45 5.57
C ALA A 313 -4.14 -20.61 6.82
N ASN A 314 -3.23 -19.74 7.25
CA ASN A 314 -3.36 -18.96 8.47
C ASN A 314 -3.44 -17.48 8.18
N THR A 315 -4.25 -16.80 8.97
CA THR A 315 -4.53 -15.38 8.80
C THR A 315 -4.19 -14.64 10.08
N LEU A 316 -3.39 -13.59 9.98
CA LEU A 316 -3.20 -12.63 11.05
C LEU A 316 -4.11 -11.43 10.84
N TYR A 317 -4.79 -11.05 11.91
CA TYR A 317 -5.56 -9.82 11.98
C TYR A 317 -4.70 -8.77 12.66
N PHE A 318 -4.44 -7.68 11.95
CA PHE A 318 -3.76 -6.52 12.50
C PHE A 318 -4.71 -5.33 12.41
N LYS A 319 -4.76 -4.52 13.46
CA LYS A 319 -5.37 -3.17 13.37
C LYS A 319 -4.46 -2.27 12.53
N ILE A 320 -4.52 -2.41 11.21
CA ILE A 320 -3.59 -1.77 10.28
C ILE A 320 -4.06 -0.37 9.93
N GLY A 321 -3.13 0.58 9.89
CA GLY A 321 -3.34 1.86 9.25
C GLY A 321 -3.48 3.03 10.22
N TYR A 322 -2.95 4.16 9.81
CA TYR A 322 -2.89 5.35 10.61
C TYR A 322 -3.96 6.31 10.13
N ALA A 323 -4.54 7.09 11.04
CA ALA A 323 -5.44 8.16 10.62
C ALA A 323 -4.65 9.11 9.72
N VAL A 324 -5.24 9.47 8.57
CA VAL A 324 -4.67 10.53 7.76
C VAL A 324 -4.79 11.87 8.46
N ASN A 325 -3.95 12.79 8.04
CA ASN A 325 -4.01 14.18 8.47
C ASN A 325 -5.28 14.84 7.94
N LYS A 326 -5.95 15.63 8.77
CA LYS A 326 -7.05 16.47 8.30
C LYS A 326 -6.47 17.66 7.56
N CYS A 327 -6.78 17.80 6.28
CA CYS A 327 -6.54 19.05 5.57
C CYS A 327 -7.47 20.13 6.17
N GLU A 328 -6.92 21.06 6.93
CA GLU A 328 -7.63 22.31 7.24
C GLU A 328 -7.79 23.08 5.91
N GLY A 329 -9.04 23.38 5.57
CA GLY A 329 -9.44 23.88 4.25
C GLY A 329 -9.22 25.37 4.03
#